data_AF-A0A913XXL4-F1
#
_entry.id   AF-A0A913XXL4-F1
#
_cell.length_a   1.000
_cell.length_b   1.000
_cell.length_c   1.000
_cell.angle_alpha   90.00
_cell.angle_beta   90.00
_cell.angle_gamma   90.00
#
_symmetry.space_group_name_H-M   'P 1'
#
loop_
_entity.id
_entity.type
_entity.pdbx_description
1 polymer ?
#
loop_
_entity_poly.entity_id
_entity_poly.type
_entity_poly.pdbx_seq_one_letter_code
_entity_poly.pdbx_strand_id
1 'polypeptide(L)'
;MGCMDRMNELEEEVVCITNHSASKTICLDKWVLEVAAIGLKTRKNKSYTVLRKKGLASEPEFLRSVAYRQFFCFIWDFTRNSTRLPLPCCVYHIIRETFPSDNGNYRGFIEDDENIIDEPNTDSGDLS
;
A
#
# COMPACT_ATOMS: atom_id res chain seq x y z
N MET A 1 19.01 -7.38 -10.62
CA MET A 1 17.87 -7.62 -11.51
C MET A 1 16.63 -7.16 -10.78
N GLY A 2 16.19 -5.96 -11.12
CA GLY A 2 15.03 -5.30 -10.55
C GLY A 2 13.72 -5.91 -11.04
N CYS A 3 12.61 -5.47 -10.45
CA CYS A 3 11.26 -5.76 -10.93
C CYS A 3 11.03 -5.19 -12.33
N MET A 4 11.63 -4.03 -12.62
CA MET A 4 11.53 -3.38 -13.92
C MET A 4 12.32 -4.14 -15.01
N ASP A 5 13.47 -4.71 -14.66
CA ASP A 5 14.24 -5.55 -15.59
C ASP A 5 13.44 -6.79 -16.02
N ARG A 6 12.71 -7.42 -15.08
CA ARG A 6 11.86 -8.59 -15.38
C ARG A 6 10.63 -8.25 -16.21
N MET A 7 10.11 -7.02 -16.12
CA MET A 7 9.00 -6.60 -16.99
C MET A 7 9.42 -6.55 -18.46
N ASN A 8 10.63 -6.05 -18.72
CA ASN A 8 11.13 -5.91 -20.09
C ASN A 8 11.32 -7.27 -20.79
N GLU A 9 11.33 -8.38 -20.05
CA GLU A 9 11.34 -9.74 -20.61
C GLU A 9 10.04 -10.09 -21.37
N LEU A 10 8.93 -9.41 -21.08
CA LEU A 10 7.63 -9.69 -21.71
C LEU A 10 7.43 -8.98 -23.06
N GLU A 11 8.40 -8.16 -23.51
CA GLU A 11 8.39 -7.43 -24.79
C GLU A 11 7.07 -6.69 -25.11
N GLU A 12 6.32 -6.26 -24.08
CA GLU A 12 5.08 -5.51 -24.23
C GLU A 12 5.38 -4.01 -24.45
N GLU A 13 5.07 -3.48 -25.64
CA GLU A 13 5.09 -2.03 -25.88
C GLU A 13 3.88 -1.35 -25.22
N VAL A 14 4.04 -0.93 -23.96
CA VAL A 14 2.98 -0.25 -23.20
C VAL A 14 3.30 1.21 -22.92
N VAL A 15 2.31 2.08 -23.14
CA VAL A 15 2.42 3.53 -22.89
C VAL A 15 2.24 3.87 -21.41
N CYS A 16 1.55 3.01 -20.64
CA CYS A 16 1.29 3.20 -19.22
C CYS A 16 1.58 1.93 -18.44
N ILE A 17 2.25 2.05 -17.29
CA ILE A 17 2.61 0.91 -16.44
C ILE A 17 1.40 0.08 -16.00
N THR A 18 0.23 0.70 -15.81
CA THR A 18 -1.00 0.00 -15.41
C THR A 18 -1.59 -0.87 -16.51
N ASN A 19 -1.17 -0.67 -17.76
CA ASN A 19 -1.59 -1.50 -18.89
C ASN A 19 -0.74 -2.76 -19.04
N HIS A 20 0.46 -2.77 -18.44
CA HIS A 20 1.34 -3.92 -18.44
C HIS A 20 0.70 -5.09 -17.67
N SER A 21 0.69 -6.29 -18.27
CA SER A 21 0.06 -7.47 -17.68
C SER A 21 0.63 -7.82 -16.30
N ALA A 22 1.96 -7.78 -16.16
CA ALA A 22 2.64 -8.06 -14.89
C ALA A 22 2.24 -7.09 -13.77
N SER A 23 1.92 -5.83 -14.08
CA SER A 23 1.51 -4.86 -13.06
C SER A 23 0.20 -5.28 -12.38
N LYS A 24 -0.74 -5.82 -13.16
CA LYS A 24 -2.04 -6.29 -12.67
C LYS A 24 -1.85 -7.52 -11.80
N THR A 25 -1.08 -8.50 -12.27
CA THR A 25 -0.81 -9.73 -11.52
C THR A 25 -0.06 -9.47 -10.23
N ILE A 26 0.96 -8.61 -10.26
CA ILE A 26 1.86 -8.43 -9.11
C ILE A 26 1.28 -7.46 -8.08
N CYS A 27 0.54 -6.44 -8.53
CA CYS A 27 0.18 -5.31 -7.67
C CYS A 27 -1.32 -5.13 -7.45
N LEU A 28 -2.18 -5.88 -8.16
CA LEU A 28 -3.65 -5.80 -8.01
C LEU A 28 -4.31 -7.15 -7.66
N ASP A 29 -3.59 -8.27 -7.74
CA ASP A 29 -4.10 -9.56 -7.29
C ASP A 29 -4.09 -9.67 -5.76
N LYS A 30 -5.26 -9.99 -5.18
CA LYS A 30 -5.44 -10.09 -3.73
C LYS A 30 -4.46 -11.07 -3.08
N TRP A 31 -4.28 -12.25 -3.65
CA TRP A 31 -3.46 -13.31 -3.05
C TRP A 31 -1.98 -12.94 -3.11
N VAL A 32 -1.55 -12.35 -4.23
CA VAL A 32 -0.18 -11.84 -4.36
C VAL A 32 0.10 -10.75 -3.33
N LEU A 33 -0.85 -9.83 -3.14
CA LEU A 33 -0.71 -8.76 -2.14
C LEU A 33 -0.68 -9.30 -0.70
N GLU A 34 -1.48 -10.31 -0.37
CA GLU A 34 -1.45 -10.95 0.96
C GLU A 34 -0.08 -11.58 1.26
N VAL A 35 0.53 -12.24 0.28
CA VAL A 35 1.88 -12.81 0.42
C VAL A 35 2.93 -11.71 0.50
N ALA A 36 2.86 -10.70 -0.38
CA ALA A 36 3.79 -9.57 -0.37
C ALA A 36 3.78 -8.82 0.98
N ALA A 37 2.61 -8.69 1.61
CA ALA A 37 2.45 -8.03 2.89
C ALA A 37 3.28 -8.65 4.03
N ILE A 38 3.67 -9.93 3.92
CA ILE A 38 4.52 -10.61 4.92
C ILE A 38 5.91 -9.96 4.98
N GLY A 39 6.48 -9.64 3.81
CA GLY A 39 7.80 -9.01 3.70
C GLY A 39 7.79 -7.49 3.83
N LEU A 40 6.61 -6.87 3.67
CA LEU A 40 6.46 -5.42 3.68
C LEU A 40 6.18 -4.87 5.08
N LYS A 41 6.74 -3.69 5.35
CA LYS A 41 6.51 -2.93 6.57
C LYS A 41 6.13 -1.51 6.24
N THR A 42 5.31 -0.92 7.10
CA THR A 42 5.04 0.52 7.07
C THR A 42 6.33 1.30 7.32
N ARG A 43 6.30 2.61 7.07
CA ARG A 43 7.42 3.50 7.40
C ARG A 43 7.85 3.38 8.87
N LYS A 44 6.90 3.27 9.80
CA LYS A 44 7.15 3.09 11.24
C LYS A 44 7.60 1.67 11.61
N ASN A 45 8.10 0.91 10.63
CA ASN A 45 8.55 -0.48 10.78
C ASN A 45 7.46 -1.43 11.34
N LYS A 46 6.18 -1.04 11.25
CA LYS A 46 5.04 -1.88 11.67
C LYS A 46 4.70 -2.83 10.53
N SER A 47 4.42 -4.09 10.86
CA SER A 47 4.00 -5.09 9.88
C SER A 47 2.55 -4.86 9.43
N TYR A 48 2.30 -4.86 8.12
CA TYR A 48 0.94 -4.75 7.59
C TYR A 48 0.04 -5.91 8.03
N THR A 49 0.57 -7.13 8.09
CA THR A 49 -0.20 -8.31 8.51
C THR A 49 -0.59 -8.22 9.98
N VAL A 50 0.26 -7.65 10.84
CA VAL A 50 -0.07 -7.39 12.24
C VAL A 50 -1.18 -6.34 12.38
N LEU A 51 -1.13 -5.25 11.61
CA LEU A 51 -2.16 -4.22 11.62
C LEU A 51 -3.54 -4.79 11.23
N ARG A 52 -3.59 -5.62 10.17
CA ARG A 52 -4.81 -6.33 9.76
C ARG A 52 -5.32 -7.27 10.84
N LYS A 53 -4.45 -8.09 11.44
CA LYS A 53 -4.83 -9.02 12.51
C LYS A 53 -5.40 -8.32 13.76
N LYS A 54 -4.95 -7.10 14.05
CA LYS A 54 -5.46 -6.29 15.16
C LYS A 54 -6.77 -5.56 14.82
N GLY A 55 -7.31 -5.72 13.61
CA GLY A 55 -8.53 -5.03 13.18
C GLY A 55 -8.34 -3.52 12.97
N LEU A 56 -7.09 -3.04 12.85
CA LEU A 56 -6.78 -1.60 12.69
C LEU A 56 -6.93 -1.10 11.25
N ALA A 57 -7.20 -2.00 10.30
CA ALA A 57 -7.45 -1.68 8.90
C ALA A 57 -8.49 -2.66 8.34
N SER A 58 -9.44 -2.15 7.57
CA SER A 58 -10.35 -3.00 6.78
C SER A 58 -9.57 -3.79 5.72
N GLU A 59 -10.17 -4.85 5.16
CA GLU A 59 -9.51 -5.61 4.10
C GLU A 59 -9.18 -4.77 2.86
N PRO A 60 -10.09 -3.94 2.31
CA PRO A 60 -9.77 -3.05 1.18
C PRO A 60 -8.68 -2.03 1.53
N GLU A 61 -8.67 -1.48 2.74
CA GLU A 61 -7.64 -0.54 3.18
C GLU A 61 -6.26 -1.19 3.32
N PHE A 62 -6.22 -2.40 3.85
CA PHE A 62 -5.01 -3.20 3.91
C PHE A 62 -4.47 -3.49 2.52
N LEU A 63 -5.30 -4.04 1.61
CA LEU A 63 -4.90 -4.39 0.25
C LEU A 63 -4.41 -3.15 -0.51
N ARG A 64 -5.11 -2.03 -0.38
CA ARG A 64 -4.72 -0.75 -1.00
C ARG A 64 -3.36 -0.26 -0.50
N SER A 65 -3.13 -0.32 0.80
CA SER A 65 -1.87 0.11 1.42
C SER A 65 -0.69 -0.74 0.96
N VAL A 66 -0.90 -2.06 0.85
CA VAL A 66 0.10 -2.99 0.34
C VAL A 66 0.32 -2.77 -1.16
N ALA A 67 -0.74 -2.59 -1.95
CA ALA A 67 -0.66 -2.31 -3.38
C ALA A 67 0.15 -1.05 -3.69
N TYR A 68 -0.07 0.04 -2.94
CA TYR A 68 0.76 1.25 -3.09
C TYR A 68 2.24 0.95 -2.88
N ARG A 69 2.58 0.18 -1.84
CA ARG A 69 3.97 -0.15 -1.57
C ARG A 69 4.54 -1.13 -2.59
N GLN A 70 3.73 -2.07 -3.06
CA GLN A 70 4.11 -3.05 -4.06
C GLN A 70 4.41 -2.36 -5.41
N PHE A 71 3.55 -1.44 -5.86
CA PHE A 71 3.80 -0.64 -7.05
C PHE A 71 5.04 0.23 -6.92
N PHE A 72 5.28 0.80 -5.74
CA PHE A 72 6.51 1.56 -5.48
C PHE A 72 7.75 0.65 -5.67
N CYS A 73 7.76 -0.52 -5.04
CA CYS A 73 8.84 -1.50 -5.19
C CYS A 73 8.94 -2.03 -6.62
N PHE A 74 7.83 -2.09 -7.35
CA PHE A 74 7.78 -2.53 -8.74
C PHE A 74 8.41 -1.52 -9.70
N ILE A 75 8.22 -0.21 -9.47
CA ILE A 75 8.74 0.87 -10.31
C ILE A 75 10.21 1.18 -9.98
N TRP A 76 10.56 1.29 -8.70
CA TRP A 76 11.86 1.84 -8.26
C TRP A 76 12.77 0.82 -7.57
N ASP A 77 12.43 -0.46 -7.66
CA ASP A 77 13.02 -1.53 -6.87
C ASP A 77 12.94 -1.27 -5.36
N PHE A 78 13.41 -2.23 -4.56
CA PHE A 78 13.55 -2.01 -3.13
C PHE A 78 14.72 -1.06 -2.86
N THR A 79 14.48 0.24 -3.00
CA THR A 79 15.47 1.25 -2.64
C THR A 79 15.56 1.31 -1.11
N ARG A 80 16.71 0.89 -0.56
CA ARG A 80 17.01 0.99 0.89
C ARG A 80 17.16 2.44 1.34
N ASN A 81 17.39 3.36 0.40
CA ASN A 81 17.35 4.80 0.63
C ASN A 81 15.90 5.28 0.60
N SER A 82 15.55 6.04 1.63
CA SER A 82 14.25 6.63 1.94
C SER A 82 13.80 7.73 0.96
N THR A 83 14.02 7.54 -0.34
CA THR A 83 13.59 8.49 -1.37
C THR A 83 12.08 8.38 -1.52
N ARG A 84 11.37 9.44 -1.12
CA ARG A 84 9.92 9.56 -1.29
C ARG A 84 9.61 9.93 -2.73
N LEU A 85 9.20 8.97 -3.52
CA LEU A 85 8.69 9.21 -4.87
C LEU A 85 7.17 8.98 -4.89
N PRO A 86 6.39 9.96 -5.35
CA PRO A 86 4.94 9.80 -5.49
C PRO A 86 4.65 8.79 -6.59
N LEU A 87 3.64 7.94 -6.39
CA LEU A 87 3.17 7.06 -7.46
C LEU A 87 2.53 7.90 -8.58
N PRO A 88 2.60 7.43 -9.84
CA PRO A 88 1.84 8.05 -10.93
C PRO A 88 0.34 8.12 -10.62
N CYS A 89 -0.35 9.15 -11.12
CA CYS A 89 -1.78 9.33 -10.90
C CYS A 89 -2.62 8.14 -11.38
N CYS A 90 -2.25 7.54 -12.52
CA CYS A 90 -2.90 6.34 -13.06
C CYS A 90 -2.84 5.16 -12.09
N VAL A 91 -1.73 4.99 -11.37
CA VAL A 91 -1.55 3.94 -10.36
C VAL A 91 -2.46 4.18 -9.16
N TYR A 92 -2.56 5.42 -8.67
CA TYR A 92 -3.52 5.75 -7.61
C TYR A 92 -4.97 5.45 -8.02
N HIS A 93 -5.34 5.79 -9.26
CA HIS A 93 -6.68 5.58 -9.76
C HIS A 93 -7.04 4.09 -9.80
N ILE A 94 -6.23 3.26 -10.47
CA ILE A 94 -6.54 1.84 -10.63
C ILE A 94 -6.55 1.08 -9.29
N ILE A 95 -5.68 1.45 -8.35
CA ILE A 95 -5.66 0.85 -7.01
C ILE A 95 -6.94 1.18 -6.23
N ARG A 96 -7.42 2.43 -6.33
CA ARG A 96 -8.65 2.86 -5.63
C ARG A 96 -9.91 2.30 -6.28
N GLU A 97 -9.88 2.09 -7.60
CA GLU A 97 -10.94 1.38 -8.32
C GLU A 97 -11.00 -0.10 -7.92
N THR A 98 -9.83 -0.76 -7.82
CA THR A 98 -9.73 -2.18 -7.44
C THR A 98 -10.07 -2.40 -5.96
N PHE A 99 -9.63 -1.51 -5.08
CA PHE A 99 -9.83 -1.59 -3.62
C PHE A 99 -10.50 -0.31 -3.10
N PRO A 100 -11.82 -0.16 -3.33
CA PRO A 100 -12.55 1.06 -2.98
C PRO A 100 -12.57 1.32 -1.48
N SER A 101 -12.79 2.58 -1.11
CA SER A 101 -13.11 3.00 0.27
C SER A 101 -14.61 3.16 0.39
N ASP A 102 -15.24 2.57 1.40
CA ASP A 102 -16.70 2.58 1.59
C ASP A 102 -17.25 4.01 1.66
N ASN A 103 -16.48 4.95 2.24
CA ASN A 103 -16.87 6.35 2.40
C ASN A 103 -16.34 7.26 1.28
N GLY A 104 -15.67 6.71 0.26
CA GLY A 104 -14.99 7.46 -0.79
C GLY A 104 -13.84 8.36 -0.30
N ASN A 105 -13.58 8.38 1.01
CA ASN A 105 -12.52 9.17 1.61
C ASN A 105 -11.20 8.39 1.52
N TYR A 106 -10.28 8.90 0.73
CA TYR A 106 -8.93 8.36 0.59
C TYR A 106 -7.96 9.30 1.30
N ARG A 107 -7.32 8.82 2.36
CA ARG A 107 -6.25 9.57 2.99
C ARG A 107 -5.10 9.72 1.98
N GLY A 108 -4.71 10.98 1.76
CA GLY A 108 -3.57 11.32 0.91
C GLY A 108 -2.25 10.94 1.56
N PHE A 109 -1.16 11.46 0.99
CA PHE A 109 0.17 11.35 1.56
C PHE A 109 0.23 12.10 2.90
N ILE A 110 0.13 11.37 4.02
CA ILE A 110 0.27 11.96 5.36
C ILE A 110 1.77 12.03 5.68
N GLU A 111 2.28 13.24 5.83
CA GLU A 111 3.54 13.47 6.53
C GLU A 111 3.31 13.03 7.98
N ASP A 112 3.97 11.96 8.44
CA ASP A 112 3.91 11.64 9.87
C ASP A 112 4.58 12.80 10.63
N ASP A 113 3.80 13.82 10.99
CA ASP A 113 4.10 14.71 12.10
C ASP A 113 4.04 13.88 13.37
N GLU A 114 5.07 14.01 14.20
CA GLU A 114 5.36 13.16 15.35
C GLU A 114 4.38 13.27 16.52
N ASN A 115 3.20 13.90 16.37
CA ASN A 115 2.33 14.28 17.48
C ASN A 115 0.86 13.86 17.31
N ILE A 116 0.60 12.57 17.03
CA ILE A 116 -0.69 11.97 17.39
C ILE A 116 -0.41 11.00 18.52
N ILE A 117 -0.55 11.53 19.73
CA ILE A 117 -0.60 10.79 20.98
C ILE A 117 -1.81 9.85 20.84
N ASP A 118 -1.57 8.54 20.95
CA ASP A 118 -2.63 7.57 21.25
C ASP A 118 -3.18 7.96 22.64
N GLU A 119 -4.20 8.82 22.71
CA GLU A 119 -4.86 9.09 23.99
C GLU A 119 -5.54 7.80 24.46
N PRO A 120 -5.20 7.27 25.65
CA PRO A 120 -5.97 6.21 26.25
C PRO A 120 -7.35 6.78 26.61
N ASN A 121 -8.42 6.14 26.14
CA ASN A 121 -9.78 6.40 26.61
C ASN A 121 -9.81 6.34 28.14
N THR A 122 -9.95 7.50 28.78
CA THR A 122 -10.46 7.60 30.15
C THR A 122 -11.94 7.26 30.12
N ASP A 123 -12.25 5.98 30.39
CA ASP A 123 -13.57 5.61 30.90
C ASP A 123 -13.58 5.89 32.40
N SER A 124 -13.92 7.13 32.76
CA SER A 124 -14.38 7.46 34.11
C SER A 124 -15.85 7.03 34.21
N GLY A 125 -16.07 5.77 34.57
CA GLY A 125 -17.35 5.29 35.07
C GLY A 125 -17.60 5.91 36.44
N ASP A 126 -18.41 6.97 36.47
CA ASP A 126 -18.96 7.52 37.70
C ASP A 126 -20.01 6.56 38.26
N LEU A 127 -19.81 6.18 39.53
CA LEU A 127 -20.79 5.49 40.34
C LEU A 127 -22.01 6.38 40.55
N SER A 128 -23.21 5.80 40.45
CA SER A 128 -24.39 6.23 41.20
C SER A 128 -25.13 4.99 41.69
#